data_AF-A0A2V4ED88-F1
#
_entry.id   AF-A0A2V4ED88-F1
#
_cell.length_a   1.000
_cell.length_b   1.000
_cell.length_c   1.000
_cell.angle_alpha   90.00
_cell.angle_beta   90.00
_cell.angle_gamma   90.00
#
_symmetry.space_group_name_H-M   'P 1'
#
loop_
_entity.id
_entity.type
_entity.pdbx_description
1 polymer ?
#
loop_
_entity_poly.entity_id
_entity_poly.type
_entity_poly.pdbx_seq_one_letter_code
_entity_poly.pdbx_strand_id
1 'polypeptide(L)'
;MGLDKKIKVFWSGGRLTQQTAQEYAESIGGTILEMTPQGKALEAWTKDMDWVDAESLWKKTSADFAASTPKSRTHTIAFIDSSRYRRADSVWKKIEKLILDKKGLTTEIRDINSNKLKTGTWP
;
A
#
# COMPACT_ATOMS: atom_id res chain seq x y z
N MET A 1 10.54 11.55 -15.54
CA MET A 1 10.85 12.37 -14.35
C MET A 1 10.14 11.76 -13.14
N GLY A 2 10.83 11.03 -12.27
CA GLY A 2 10.59 11.09 -10.81
C GLY A 2 9.80 10.01 -10.05
N LEU A 3 9.31 8.92 -10.64
CA LEU A 3 8.67 7.83 -9.83
C LEU A 3 9.69 7.05 -8.98
N ASP A 4 10.97 7.19 -9.30
CA ASP A 4 12.13 6.52 -8.69
C ASP A 4 12.57 7.11 -7.33
N LYS A 5 11.94 8.19 -6.83
CA LYS A 5 12.33 8.82 -5.55
C LYS A 5 11.24 8.89 -4.48
N LYS A 6 9.96 8.71 -4.84
CA LYS A 6 8.85 8.91 -3.90
C LYS A 6 8.83 7.83 -2.81
N ILE A 7 8.46 8.24 -1.59
CA ILE A 7 8.19 7.31 -0.49
C ILE A 7 6.99 6.47 -0.89
N LYS A 8 7.11 5.15 -0.78
CA LYS A 8 6.00 4.25 -1.05
C LYS A 8 5.27 3.96 0.24
N VAL A 9 3.96 4.16 0.18
CA VAL A 9 3.04 3.91 1.26
C VAL A 9 2.13 2.78 0.81
N PHE A 10 1.94 1.79 1.68
CA PHE A 10 1.14 0.61 1.43
C PHE A 10 -0.11 0.63 2.29
N TRP A 11 -1.11 -0.16 1.92
CA TRP A 11 -2.34 -0.25 2.71
C TRP A 11 -3.04 -1.61 2.59
N SER A 12 -3.82 -1.97 3.60
CA SER A 12 -4.64 -3.19 3.60
C SER A 12 -5.82 -3.07 4.55
N GLY A 13 -7.06 -3.14 4.05
CA GLY A 13 -8.23 -2.94 4.92
C GLY A 13 -9.49 -2.42 4.24
N GLY A 14 -9.39 -2.06 2.95
CA GLY A 14 -10.49 -1.54 2.15
C GLY A 14 -10.40 -0.03 1.96
N ARG A 15 -11.47 0.55 1.41
CA ARG A 15 -11.48 1.92 0.88
C ARG A 15 -11.07 3.00 1.88
N LEU A 16 -11.47 2.89 3.15
CA LEU A 16 -11.08 3.85 4.18
C LEU A 16 -9.56 3.83 4.40
N THR A 17 -8.96 2.64 4.54
CA THR A 17 -7.51 2.48 4.69
C THR A 17 -6.74 2.99 3.48
N GLN A 18 -7.26 2.78 2.27
CA GLN A 18 -6.70 3.32 1.03
C GLN A 18 -6.67 4.85 1.06
N GLN A 19 -7.81 5.48 1.39
CA GLN A 19 -7.92 6.93 1.47
C GLN A 19 -6.96 7.51 2.50
N THR A 20 -6.89 6.91 3.68
CA THR A 20 -5.96 7.30 4.74
C THR A 20 -4.50 7.20 4.28
N ALA A 21 -4.13 6.11 3.59
CA ALA A 21 -2.78 5.95 3.05
C ALA A 21 -2.47 6.95 1.93
N GLN A 22 -3.46 7.30 1.12
CA GLN A 22 -3.33 8.33 0.08
C GLN A 22 -3.06 9.71 0.69
N GLU A 23 -3.89 10.15 1.64
CA GLU A 23 -3.74 11.43 2.33
C GLU A 23 -2.36 11.54 3.00
N TYR A 24 -1.94 10.47 3.68
CA TYR A 24 -0.63 10.41 4.29
C TYR A 24 0.49 10.48 3.24
N ALA A 25 0.39 9.69 2.16
CA ALA A 25 1.36 9.71 1.08
C ALA A 25 1.50 11.12 0.47
N GLU A 26 0.38 11.80 0.22
CA GLU A 26 0.37 13.17 -0.29
C GLU A 26 1.09 14.14 0.66
N SER A 27 0.83 14.02 1.97
CA SER A 27 1.45 14.90 2.99
C SER A 27 2.98 14.83 3.06
N ILE A 28 3.57 13.68 2.69
CA ILE A 28 5.03 13.47 2.71
C ILE A 28 5.68 13.48 1.32
N GLY A 29 4.92 13.83 0.27
CA GLY A 29 5.40 13.75 -1.13
C GLY A 29 5.64 12.30 -1.62
N GLY A 30 5.00 11.33 -0.98
CA GLY A 30 5.00 9.91 -1.31
C GLY A 30 3.99 9.52 -2.40
N THR A 31 3.72 8.21 -2.49
CA THR A 31 2.74 7.62 -3.40
C THR A 31 2.22 6.29 -2.83
N ILE A 32 0.94 6.00 -3.05
CA ILE A 32 0.38 4.64 -3.00
C ILE A 32 0.33 4.03 -4.41
N LEU A 33 -0.03 2.75 -4.52
CA LEU A 33 -0.16 2.07 -5.81
C LEU A 33 -1.16 2.79 -6.74
N GLU A 34 -2.32 3.15 -6.21
CA GLU A 34 -3.47 3.72 -6.92
C GLU A 34 -3.21 5.15 -7.42
N MET A 35 -2.16 5.81 -6.94
CA MET A 35 -1.68 7.09 -7.47
C MET A 35 -0.79 6.94 -8.71
N THR A 36 -0.27 5.75 -8.97
CA THR A 36 0.59 5.46 -10.13
C THR A 36 -0.25 5.23 -11.40
N PRO A 37 0.30 5.46 -12.60
CA PRO A 37 -0.40 5.13 -13.85
C PRO A 37 -0.86 3.66 -13.90
N GLN A 38 -0.04 2.74 -13.40
CA GLN A 38 -0.35 1.31 -13.37
C GLN A 38 -1.49 1.00 -12.39
N GLY A 39 -1.48 1.60 -11.20
CA GLY A 39 -2.56 1.42 -10.23
C GLY A 39 -3.89 2.00 -10.69
N LYS A 40 -3.88 3.18 -11.34
CA LYS A 40 -5.09 3.77 -11.95
C LYS A 40 -5.67 2.87 -13.05
N ALA A 41 -4.82 2.30 -13.90
CA ALA A 41 -5.26 1.36 -14.92
C ALA A 41 -5.82 0.08 -14.30
N LEU A 42 -5.19 -0.45 -13.26
CA LEU A 42 -5.65 -1.61 -12.52
C LEU A 42 -7.02 -1.39 -11.87
N GLU A 43 -7.22 -0.26 -11.18
CA GLU A 43 -8.53 0.09 -10.59
C GLU A 43 -9.60 0.18 -11.69
N ALA A 44 -9.30 0.82 -12.82
CA ALA A 44 -10.24 0.94 -13.93
C ALA A 44 -10.59 -0.43 -14.53
N TRP A 45 -9.63 -1.33 -14.69
CA TRP A 45 -9.86 -2.67 -15.23
C TRP A 45 -10.60 -3.59 -14.26
N THR A 46 -10.34 -3.47 -12.96
CA THR A 46 -10.89 -4.40 -11.96
C THR A 46 -12.17 -3.90 -11.29
N LYS A 47 -12.62 -2.67 -11.61
CA LYS A 47 -13.79 -2.03 -10.99
C LYS A 47 -15.05 -2.90 -10.95
N ASP A 48 -15.31 -3.63 -12.04
CA ASP A 48 -16.52 -4.44 -12.20
C ASP A 48 -16.18 -5.95 -12.27
N MET A 49 -14.97 -6.34 -11.87
CA MET A 49 -14.52 -7.74 -11.82
C MET A 49 -14.77 -8.35 -10.45
N ASP A 50 -15.12 -9.63 -10.43
CA ASP A 50 -15.11 -10.41 -9.19
C ASP A 50 -13.68 -10.55 -8.66
N TRP A 51 -13.56 -10.66 -7.33
CA TRP A 51 -12.25 -10.75 -6.68
C TRP A 51 -11.42 -11.92 -7.21
N VAL A 52 -12.04 -13.06 -7.52
CA VAL A 52 -11.35 -14.26 -8.02
C VAL A 52 -10.57 -13.98 -9.31
N ASP A 53 -11.13 -13.14 -10.19
CA ASP A 53 -10.49 -12.77 -11.46
C ASP A 53 -9.51 -11.60 -11.27
N ALA A 54 -9.87 -10.63 -10.44
CA ALA A 54 -9.06 -9.46 -10.17
C ALA A 54 -7.80 -9.77 -9.33
N GLU A 55 -7.84 -10.79 -8.46
CA GLU A 55 -6.80 -11.05 -7.47
C GLU A 55 -5.41 -11.22 -8.10
N SER A 56 -5.32 -11.93 -9.22
CA SER A 56 -4.05 -12.18 -9.92
C SER A 56 -3.41 -10.89 -10.44
N LEU A 57 -4.23 -9.96 -10.95
CA LEU A 57 -3.80 -8.65 -11.44
C LEU A 57 -3.34 -7.75 -10.29
N TRP A 58 -4.09 -7.76 -9.19
CA TRP A 58 -3.72 -7.05 -7.97
C TRP A 58 -2.40 -7.57 -7.39
N LYS A 59 -2.24 -8.90 -7.24
CA LYS A 59 -0.99 -9.52 -6.77
C LYS A 59 0.21 -9.11 -7.61
N LYS A 60 0.09 -9.15 -8.94
CA LYS A 60 1.18 -8.79 -9.86
C LYS A 60 1.56 -7.31 -9.72
N THR A 61 0.57 -6.42 -9.80
CA THR A 61 0.84 -4.97 -9.77
C THR A 61 1.36 -4.50 -8.40
N SER A 62 0.82 -5.07 -7.31
CA SER A 62 1.35 -4.89 -5.96
C SER A 62 2.81 -5.34 -5.82
N ALA A 63 3.16 -6.50 -6.40
CA ALA A 63 4.53 -6.99 -6.41
C ALA A 63 5.49 -6.01 -7.12
N ASP A 64 5.09 -5.53 -8.30
CA ASP A 64 5.88 -4.57 -9.08
C ASP A 64 6.03 -3.23 -8.34
N PHE A 65 4.99 -2.79 -7.63
CA PHE A 65 5.05 -1.60 -6.79
C PHE A 65 6.02 -1.78 -5.62
N ALA A 66 5.97 -2.90 -4.89
CA ALA A 66 6.93 -3.18 -3.82
C ALA A 66 8.38 -3.32 -4.35
N ALA A 67 8.55 -4.02 -5.48
CA ALA A 67 9.84 -4.25 -6.12
C ALA A 67 10.50 -2.96 -6.61
N SER A 68 9.72 -1.99 -7.06
CA SER A 68 10.22 -0.68 -7.50
C SER A 68 10.53 0.29 -6.35
N THR A 69 10.45 -0.12 -5.09
CA THR A 69 10.96 0.68 -3.96
C THR A 69 12.47 0.91 -4.12
N PRO A 70 12.99 2.15 -4.07
CA PRO A 70 14.42 2.40 -4.28
C PRO A 70 15.29 1.70 -3.23
N LYS A 71 16.45 1.15 -3.63
CA LYS A 71 17.40 0.50 -2.71
C LYS A 71 18.00 1.45 -1.67
N SER A 72 17.98 2.76 -1.93
CA SER A 72 18.42 3.79 -0.99
C SER A 72 17.44 4.01 0.18
N ARG A 73 16.25 3.40 0.14
CA ARG A 73 15.27 3.46 1.23
C ARG A 73 15.49 2.30 2.19
N THR A 74 15.50 2.61 3.48
CA THR A 74 15.55 1.64 4.58
C THR A 74 14.22 1.48 5.31
N HIS A 75 13.26 2.37 5.02
CA HIS A 75 12.00 2.48 5.74
C HIS A 75 10.81 2.69 4.79
N THR A 76 9.67 2.09 5.13
CA THR A 76 8.38 2.26 4.47
C THR A 76 7.24 2.17 5.49
N ILE A 77 6.05 2.61 5.09
CA ILE A 77 4.88 2.72 5.97
C ILE A 77 3.73 1.95 5.34
N ALA A 78 3.03 1.17 6.15
CA ALA A 78 1.84 0.44 5.75
C ALA A 78 0.67 0.74 6.68
N PHE A 79 -0.47 1.13 6.10
CA PHE A 79 -1.71 1.34 6.82
C PHE A 79 -2.53 0.06 6.83
N ILE A 80 -3.02 -0.36 8.00
CA ILE A 80 -3.91 -1.53 8.10
C ILE A 80 -5.21 -1.16 8.80
N ASP A 81 -6.31 -1.77 8.39
CA ASP A 81 -7.53 -1.84 9.20
C ASP A 81 -7.55 -3.18 9.92
N SER A 82 -7.13 -3.22 11.19
CA SER A 82 -7.08 -4.47 11.95
C SER A 82 -8.42 -5.20 12.09
N SER A 83 -9.55 -4.49 11.99
CA SER A 83 -10.89 -5.07 12.05
C SER A 83 -11.27 -5.84 10.78
N ARG A 84 -10.68 -5.46 9.64
CA ARG A 84 -10.90 -6.08 8.31
C ARG A 84 -9.69 -6.87 7.82
N TYR A 85 -8.55 -6.72 8.49
CA TYR A 85 -7.28 -7.31 8.10
C TYR A 85 -7.27 -8.82 8.37
N ARG A 86 -7.40 -9.61 7.30
CA ARG A 86 -7.15 -11.05 7.32
C ARG A 86 -5.64 -11.30 7.35
N ARG A 87 -5.04 -11.11 8.52
CA ARG A 87 -3.60 -11.11 8.84
C ARG A 87 -2.70 -12.07 8.08
N ALA A 88 -3.17 -13.22 7.61
CA ALA A 88 -2.37 -14.22 6.90
C ALA A 88 -2.55 -14.19 5.38
N ASP A 89 -3.67 -13.68 4.86
CA ASP A 89 -4.10 -13.90 3.47
C ASP A 89 -4.12 -12.65 2.59
N SER A 90 -3.80 -11.47 3.12
CA SER A 90 -3.80 -10.25 2.30
C SER A 90 -2.62 -10.21 1.32
N VAL A 91 -2.83 -9.54 0.19
CA VAL A 91 -1.77 -9.22 -0.80
C VAL A 91 -0.61 -8.50 -0.13
N TRP A 92 -0.90 -7.56 0.78
CA TRP A 92 0.10 -6.88 1.61
C TRP A 92 1.03 -7.86 2.34
N LYS A 93 0.48 -8.81 3.12
CA LYS A 93 1.28 -9.74 3.94
C LYS A 93 2.02 -10.78 3.07
N LYS A 94 1.34 -11.36 2.09
CA LYS A 94 1.87 -12.47 1.28
C LYS A 94 2.82 -12.03 0.18
N ILE A 95 2.69 -10.81 -0.33
CA ILE A 95 3.43 -10.36 -1.50
C ILE A 95 4.30 -9.16 -1.15
N GLU A 96 3.67 -8.03 -0.82
CA GLU A 96 4.35 -6.75 -0.70
C GLU A 96 5.37 -6.77 0.44
N LYS A 97 4.95 -7.20 1.63
CA LYS A 97 5.83 -7.32 2.80
C LYS A 97 7.00 -8.27 2.57
N LEU A 98 6.78 -9.44 1.94
CA LEU A 98 7.88 -10.38 1.66
C LEU A 98 8.93 -9.78 0.73
N ILE A 99 8.51 -9.01 -0.28
CA ILE A 99 9.42 -8.33 -1.19
C ILE A 99 10.20 -7.23 -0.45
N LEU A 100 9.55 -6.46 0.40
CA LEU A 100 10.19 -5.40 1.19
C LEU A 100 11.20 -5.97 2.20
N ASP A 101 10.83 -7.03 2.92
CA ASP A 101 11.69 -7.71 3.88
C ASP A 101 12.95 -8.30 3.19
N LYS A 102 12.78 -8.93 2.02
CA LYS A 102 13.91 -9.44 1.21
C LYS A 102 14.87 -8.34 0.75
N LYS A 103 14.40 -7.09 0.67
CA LYS A 103 15.21 -5.93 0.32
C LYS A 103 15.85 -5.26 1.53
N GLY A 104 15.61 -5.77 2.75
CA GLY A 104 16.13 -5.22 4.00
C GLY A 104 15.40 -3.95 4.45
N LEU A 105 14.19 -3.69 3.95
CA LEU A 105 13.40 -2.54 4.39
C LEU A 105 12.67 -2.86 5.68
N THR A 106 12.70 -1.92 6.62
CA THR A 106 11.80 -1.93 7.78
C THR A 106 10.46 -1.33 7.39
N THR A 107 9.37 -1.93 7.85
CA THR A 107 8.02 -1.39 7.66
C THR A 107 7.41 -0.98 8.99
N GLU A 108 7.05 0.30 9.13
CA GLU A 108 6.15 0.77 10.17
C GLU A 108 4.71 0.41 9.79
N ILE A 109 4.00 -0.29 10.68
CA ILE A 109 2.57 -0.58 10.50
C ILE A 109 1.74 0.39 11.33
N ARG A 110 0.83 1.10 10.68
CA ARG A 110 -0.13 2.03 11.29
C ARG A 110 -1.54 1.47 11.18
N ASP A 111 -2.16 1.20 12.32
CA ASP A 111 -3.55 0.72 12.35
C ASP A 111 -4.53 1.90 12.40
N ILE A 112 -5.41 1.98 11.41
CA ILE A 112 -6.40 3.06 11.31
C ILE A 112 -7.43 3.02 12.44
N ASN A 113 -7.61 1.87 13.10
CA ASN A 113 -8.51 1.74 14.25
C ASN A 113 -7.86 2.21 15.57
N SER A 114 -6.55 2.44 15.58
CA SER A 114 -5.87 2.90 16.78
C SER A 114 -6.30 4.34 17.12
N ASN A 115 -6.51 4.62 18.42
CA ASN A 115 -7.04 5.91 18.89
C ASN A 115 -6.21 7.15 18.50
N LYS A 116 -5.00 6.99 17.93
CA LYS A 116 -4.12 8.09 17.48
C LYS A 116 -4.45 8.63 16.08
N LEU A 117 -5.23 7.93 15.25
CA LEU A 117 -5.54 8.36 13.88
C LEU A 117 -6.98 8.86 13.69
N LYS A 118 -7.83 8.74 14.71
CA LYS A 118 -9.22 9.22 14.68
C LYS A 118 -9.35 10.75 14.60
N THR A 119 -8.28 11.50 14.88
CA THR A 119 -8.29 12.97 14.95
C THR A 119 -7.70 13.66 13.72
N GLY A 120 -7.35 12.92 12.65
CA GLY A 120 -6.82 13.50 11.40
C GLY A 120 -5.48 14.25 11.55
N THR A 121 -4.80 14.07 12.67
CA THR A 121 -3.55 14.75 13.00
C THR A 121 -2.41 13.75 12.84
N TRP A 122 -1.70 13.85 11.72
CA TRP A 122 -0.50 13.08 11.45
C TRP A 122 0.68 13.69 12.23
N PRO A 123 1.53 12.89 12.90
CA PRO A 123 2.80 13.38 13.44
C PRO A 123 3.77 13.78 12.33
#